data_AF-A0A5B7AHG0-F1
#
_entry.id   AF-A0A5B7AHG0-F1
#
_cell.length_a   1.000
_cell.length_b   1.000
_cell.length_c   1.000
_cell.angle_alpha   90.00
_cell.angle_beta   90.00
_cell.angle_gamma   90.00
#
_symmetry.space_group_name_H-M   'P 1'
#
loop_
_entity.id
_entity.type
_entity.pdbx_description
1 polymer ?
#
loop_
_entity_poly.entity_id
_entity_poly.type
_entity_poly.pdbx_seq_one_letter_code
_entity_poly.pdbx_strand_id
1 'polypeptide(L)'
;MASIATAAVASVNRATPAQASMVAPFTGLKSSSAFPVTRKNSDITSLSSNGGRVQCMKVWPPLGLKKFETLSYLPPLTTEQLLKEIEYLLRNKWVPCLEFELEVKQTN
;
A
#
# COMPACT_ATOMS: atom_id res chain seq x y z
N MET A 1 -2.84 -68.50 -33.13
CA MET A 1 -2.10 -67.24 -33.39
C MET A 1 -2.50 -66.26 -32.32
N ALA A 2 -1.66 -66.15 -31.29
CA ALA A 2 -1.84 -65.17 -30.22
C ALA A 2 -1.31 -63.81 -30.71
N SER A 3 -2.09 -62.75 -30.52
CA SER A 3 -1.64 -61.37 -30.76
C SER A 3 -1.94 -60.56 -29.51
N ILE A 4 -0.85 -60.04 -28.95
CA ILE A 4 -0.67 -59.36 -27.68
C ILE A 4 -1.45 -58.03 -27.63
N ALA A 5 -2.15 -57.78 -26.53
CA ALA A 5 -2.78 -56.49 -26.27
C ALA A 5 -1.71 -55.41 -26.04
N THR A 6 -1.79 -54.30 -26.78
CA THR A 6 -0.89 -53.14 -26.62
C THR A 6 -1.33 -52.32 -25.42
N ALA A 7 -0.47 -52.20 -24.41
CA ALA A 7 -0.69 -51.29 -23.28
C ALA A 7 -0.43 -49.84 -23.70
N ALA A 8 -1.40 -48.95 -23.46
CA ALA A 8 -1.22 -47.51 -23.65
C ALA A 8 -0.37 -46.95 -22.48
N VAL A 9 0.78 -46.37 -22.78
CA VAL A 9 1.60 -45.61 -21.81
C VAL A 9 1.06 -44.19 -21.70
N ALA A 10 0.59 -43.80 -20.52
CA ALA A 10 0.25 -42.42 -20.23
C ALA A 10 1.55 -41.61 -20.08
N SER A 11 1.72 -40.55 -20.88
CA SER A 11 2.84 -39.62 -20.70
C SER A 11 2.60 -38.78 -19.45
N VAL A 12 3.45 -38.96 -18.43
CA VAL A 12 3.45 -38.10 -17.25
C VAL A 12 4.08 -36.76 -17.65
N ASN A 13 3.29 -35.68 -17.65
CA ASN A 13 3.82 -34.32 -17.74
C ASN A 13 4.68 -34.06 -16.49
N ARG A 14 6.00 -34.13 -16.63
CA ARG A 14 6.92 -33.64 -15.60
C ARG A 14 6.67 -32.15 -15.40
N ALA A 15 6.33 -31.75 -14.19
CA ALA A 15 6.34 -30.36 -13.79
C ALA A 15 7.74 -29.77 -14.02
N THR A 16 7.82 -28.68 -14.78
CA THR A 16 9.02 -27.85 -14.87
C THR A 16 9.36 -27.32 -13.47
N PRO A 17 10.61 -27.42 -12.99
CA PRO A 17 10.97 -26.82 -11.72
C PRO A 17 10.80 -25.30 -11.82
N ALA A 18 10.07 -24.72 -10.87
CA ALA A 18 9.96 -23.27 -10.75
C ALA A 18 11.35 -22.68 -10.57
N GLN A 19 11.76 -21.79 -11.48
CA GLN A 19 13.03 -21.08 -11.35
C GLN A 19 12.97 -20.20 -10.10
N ALA A 20 13.87 -20.46 -9.15
CA ALA A 20 14.06 -19.58 -8.00
C ALA A 20 14.50 -18.20 -8.51
N SER A 21 13.72 -17.17 -8.21
CA SER A 21 14.11 -15.77 -8.44
C SER A 21 15.26 -15.44 -7.48
N MET A 22 16.48 -15.70 -7.91
CA MET A 22 17.69 -15.37 -7.16
C MET A 22 17.82 -13.85 -7.09
N VAL A 23 17.53 -13.27 -5.92
CA VAL A 23 17.84 -11.86 -5.66
C VAL A 23 19.36 -11.72 -5.63
N ALA A 24 19.91 -10.91 -6.53
CA ALA A 24 21.34 -10.68 -6.60
C ALA A 24 21.88 -10.13 -5.25
N PRO A 25 23.10 -10.52 -4.85
CA PRO A 25 23.70 -10.02 -3.60
C PRO A 25 23.81 -8.49 -3.65
N PHE A 26 23.39 -7.84 -2.55
CA PHE A 26 23.44 -6.39 -2.36
C PHE A 26 24.90 -5.92 -2.45
N THR A 27 25.29 -5.41 -3.62
CA THR A 27 26.56 -4.69 -3.79
C THR A 27 26.30 -3.26 -3.33
N GLY A 28 26.97 -2.86 -2.24
CA GLY A 28 26.61 -1.72 -1.40
C GLY A 28 26.29 -0.40 -2.12
N LEU A 29 25.45 0.42 -1.46
CA LEU A 29 25.17 1.80 -1.86
C LEU A 29 26.48 2.58 -1.99
N LYS A 30 26.84 2.98 -3.20
CA LYS A 30 27.89 3.98 -3.41
C LYS A 30 27.28 5.34 -3.11
N SER A 31 27.66 5.93 -1.99
CA SER A 31 27.22 7.26 -1.55
C SER A 31 27.69 8.32 -2.55
N SER A 32 26.88 8.66 -3.54
CA SER A 32 27.10 9.83 -4.39
C SER A 32 26.57 11.08 -3.66
N SER A 33 27.38 11.66 -2.78
CA SER A 33 27.13 13.00 -2.24
C SER A 33 27.54 14.04 -3.28
N ALA A 34 26.68 14.30 -4.27
CA ALA A 34 26.88 15.39 -5.22
C ALA A 34 25.90 16.53 -4.88
N PHE A 35 26.45 17.65 -4.39
CA PHE A 35 25.70 18.89 -4.27
C PHE A 35 25.28 19.37 -5.67
N PRO A 36 24.09 20.00 -5.84
CA PRO A 36 23.52 20.30 -7.14
C PRO A 36 24.18 21.55 -7.74
N VAL A 37 25.48 21.51 -7.99
CA VAL A 37 26.24 22.59 -8.62
C VAL A 37 27.05 21.99 -9.76
N THR A 38 26.36 21.49 -10.77
CA THR A 38 26.77 21.51 -12.19
C THR A 38 25.74 20.69 -12.97
N ARG A 39 24.93 21.34 -13.81
CA ARG A 39 24.08 20.66 -14.78
C ARG A 39 24.97 20.06 -15.87
N LYS A 40 25.39 18.81 -15.72
CA LYS A 40 25.81 17.99 -16.86
C LYS A 40 24.59 17.19 -17.33
N ASN A 41 24.35 17.23 -18.64
CA ASN A 41 23.31 16.45 -19.31
C ASN A 41 23.58 14.95 -19.07
N SER A 42 22.89 14.36 -18.10
CA SER A 42 23.04 12.94 -17.78
C SER A 42 22.02 12.14 -18.58
N ASP A 43 22.50 11.47 -19.63
CA ASP A 43 21.78 10.38 -20.29
C ASP A 43 21.37 9.34 -19.22
N ILE A 44 20.09 9.36 -18.86
CA ILE A 44 19.46 8.56 -17.80
C ILE A 44 19.61 7.04 -18.03
N THR A 45 19.94 6.63 -19.25
CA THR A 45 20.13 5.23 -19.64
C THR A 45 21.33 4.54 -18.99
N SER A 46 22.25 5.29 -18.37
CA SER A 46 23.43 4.75 -17.69
C SER A 46 23.34 4.77 -16.16
N LEU A 47 22.28 5.34 -15.58
CA LEU A 47 22.05 5.24 -14.15
C LEU A 47 21.51 3.84 -13.87
N SER A 48 22.30 3.01 -13.19
CA SER A 48 21.84 1.73 -12.65
C SER A 48 20.73 2.02 -11.62
N SER A 49 19.50 2.20 -12.10
CA SER A 49 18.32 2.28 -11.27
C SER A 49 18.18 0.90 -10.64
N ASN A 50 18.55 0.79 -9.37
CA ASN A 50 18.14 -0.27 -8.47
C ASN A 50 16.71 -0.71 -8.85
N GLY A 51 16.60 -1.88 -9.50
CA GLY A 51 15.37 -2.39 -10.12
C GLY A 51 14.26 -2.78 -9.14
N GLY A 52 14.35 -2.33 -7.89
CA GLY A 52 13.27 -2.37 -6.93
C GLY A 52 12.65 -0.99 -6.83
N ARG A 53 11.32 -0.91 -6.99
CA ARG A 53 10.57 0.30 -6.61
C ARG A 53 10.95 0.64 -5.17
N VAL A 54 11.80 1.65 -4.98
CA VAL A 54 12.16 2.12 -3.64
C VAL A 54 10.88 2.71 -3.06
N GLN A 55 10.23 1.98 -2.15
CA GLN A 55 9.10 2.50 -1.39
C GLN A 55 9.69 3.47 -0.35
N CYS A 56 9.65 4.76 -0.65
CA CYS A 56 10.06 5.79 0.31
C CYS A 56 9.16 5.77 1.56
N MET A 57 9.66 6.32 2.68
CA MET A 57 8.83 6.61 3.85
C MET A 57 7.72 7.60 3.45
N LYS A 58 6.49 7.36 3.92
CA LYS A 58 5.37 8.27 3.68
C LYS A 58 5.44 9.45 4.63
N VAL A 59 5.13 10.64 4.12
CA VAL A 59 5.04 11.89 4.91
C VAL A 59 3.56 12.20 5.13
N TRP A 60 3.21 12.61 6.34
CA TRP A 60 1.84 13.01 6.67
C TRP A 60 1.46 14.29 5.90
N PRO A 61 0.29 14.34 5.23
CA PRO A 61 -0.11 15.54 4.50
C PRO A 61 -0.36 16.73 5.46
N PRO A 62 0.32 17.86 5.28
CA PRO A 62 0.17 19.02 6.18
C PRO A 62 -1.08 19.85 5.88
N LEU A 63 -1.68 19.69 4.69
CA LEU A 63 -2.80 20.49 4.19
C LEU A 63 -3.94 19.59 3.70
N GLY A 64 -5.17 20.12 3.71
CA GLY A 64 -6.34 19.45 3.14
C GLY A 64 -6.94 18.32 3.99
N LEU A 65 -6.35 18.00 5.16
CA LEU A 65 -6.83 16.95 6.07
C LEU A 65 -7.14 17.50 7.47
N LYS A 66 -7.96 18.56 7.56
CA LYS A 66 -8.47 19.05 8.85
C LYS A 66 -9.28 17.96 9.57
N LYS A 67 -9.23 17.96 10.88
CA LYS A 67 -9.79 16.92 11.76
C LYS A 67 -10.80 17.54 12.73
N PHE A 68 -11.77 16.73 13.15
CA PHE A 68 -12.91 17.12 13.97
C PHE A 68 -12.94 16.25 15.24
N GLU A 69 -11.88 16.35 16.04
CA GLU A 69 -11.74 15.63 17.31
C GLU A 69 -11.95 14.10 17.18
N THR A 70 -12.61 13.49 18.17
CA THR A 70 -12.81 12.05 18.32
C THR A 70 -13.41 11.43 17.06
N LEU A 71 -12.88 10.27 16.65
CA LEU A 71 -13.23 9.49 15.45
C LEU A 71 -12.81 10.09 14.08
N SER A 72 -12.42 11.37 14.00
CA SER A 72 -12.12 12.02 12.70
C SER A 72 -10.84 11.55 11.97
N TYR A 73 -9.99 10.76 12.63
CA TYR A 73 -8.82 10.11 12.03
C TYR A 73 -9.14 8.76 11.36
N LEU A 74 -10.32 8.21 11.63
CA LEU A 74 -10.80 6.97 11.04
C LEU A 74 -11.40 7.22 9.65
N PRO A 75 -11.65 6.16 8.85
CA PRO A 75 -12.49 6.29 7.66
C PRO A 75 -13.88 6.84 8.01
N PRO A 76 -14.58 7.50 7.07
CA PRO A 76 -15.94 7.97 7.28
C PRO A 76 -16.85 6.85 7.77
N LEU A 77 -17.60 7.11 8.84
CA LEU A 77 -18.49 6.12 9.44
C LEU A 77 -19.63 5.78 8.49
N THR A 78 -19.92 4.49 8.35
CA THR A 78 -21.17 4.05 7.72
C THR A 78 -22.36 4.35 8.63
N THR A 79 -23.57 4.37 8.07
CA THR A 79 -24.81 4.56 8.85
C THR A 79 -24.92 3.56 10.00
N GLU A 80 -24.55 2.29 9.78
CA GLU A 80 -24.57 1.25 10.81
C GLU A 80 -23.58 1.51 11.94
N GLN A 81 -22.38 2.01 11.62
CA GLN A 81 -21.38 2.38 12.62
C GLN A 81 -21.84 3.60 13.44
N LEU A 82 -22.41 4.61 12.77
CA LEU A 82 -22.97 5.79 13.43
C LEU A 82 -24.10 5.41 14.41
N LEU A 83 -24.97 4.46 14.03
CA LEU A 83 -26.01 3.95 14.93
C LEU A 83 -25.42 3.28 16.17
N LYS A 84 -24.33 2.51 16.05
CA LYS A 84 -23.66 1.88 17.21
C LYS A 84 -23.07 2.90 18.19
N GLU A 85 -22.55 4.02 17.69
CA GLU A 85 -22.07 5.11 18.55
C GLU A 85 -23.23 5.76 19.31
N ILE A 86 -24.38 5.96 18.65
CA ILE A 86 -25.60 6.46 19.32
C ILE A 86 -26.07 5.46 20.39
N GLU A 87 -26.10 4.16 20.07
CA GLU A 87 -26.45 3.11 21.03
C GLU A 87 -25.50 3.05 22.22
N TYR A 88 -24.21 3.35 22.03
CA TYR A 88 -23.26 3.48 23.13
C TYR A 88 -23.66 4.61 24.09
N LEU A 89 -24.03 5.78 23.59
CA LEU A 89 -24.52 6.89 24.42
C LEU A 89 -25.78 6.49 25.22
N LEU A 90 -26.74 5.85 24.55
CA LEU A 90 -28.01 5.44 25.16
C LEU A 90 -27.83 4.36 26.23
N ARG A 91 -26.91 3.41 26.02
CA ARG A 91 -26.57 2.38 27.03
C ARG A 91 -26.00 3.01 28.31
N ASN A 92 -25.21 4.06 28.17
CA ASN A 92 -24.64 4.82 29.29
C ASN A 92 -25.61 5.83 29.92
N LYS A 93 -26.86 5.91 29.44
CA LYS A 93 -27.88 6.87 29.91
C LYS A 93 -27.48 8.33 29.65
N TRP A 94 -26.70 8.58 28.61
CA TRP A 94 -26.38 9.93 28.16
C TRP A 94 -27.40 10.41 27.13
N VAL A 95 -27.73 11.70 27.17
CA VAL A 95 -28.69 12.31 26.24
C VAL A 95 -27.93 12.83 25.01
N PRO A 96 -28.17 12.29 23.81
CA PRO A 96 -27.51 12.75 22.59
C PRO A 96 -28.03 14.14 22.18
N CYS A 97 -27.15 14.96 21.59
CA CYS A 97 -27.46 16.27 21.03
C CYS A 97 -26.81 16.44 19.65
N LEU A 98 -27.43 17.22 18.76
CA LEU A 98 -26.87 17.56 17.45
C LEU A 98 -26.53 19.05 17.41
N GLU A 99 -25.34 19.34 16.89
CA GLU A 99 -24.83 20.70 16.71
C GLU A 99 -24.32 20.83 15.27
N PHE A 100 -24.47 22.01 14.67
CA PHE A 100 -23.95 22.31 13.33
C PHE A 100 -23.46 23.76 13.26
N GLU A 101 -22.53 24.02 12.35
CA GLU A 101 -21.92 25.32 12.11
C GLU A 101 -21.93 25.59 10.60
N LEU A 102 -22.32 26.79 10.19
CA LEU A 102 -22.36 27.18 8.77
C LEU A 102 -21.02 27.77 8.32
N GLU A 103 -20.26 28.36 9.26
CA GLU A 103 -18.96 28.93 8.96
C GLU A 103 -17.87 27.85 9.04
N VAL A 104 -17.20 27.60 7.91
CA VAL A 104 -15.98 26.79 7.93
C VAL A 104 -14.89 27.62 8.62
N LYS A 105 -14.57 27.30 9.88
CA LYS A 105 -13.46 27.93 10.60
C LYS A 105 -12.17 27.80 9.78
N GLN A 106 -11.78 28.88 9.11
CA GLN A 106 -10.52 28.98 8.40
C GLN A 106 -9.41 29.09 9.44
N THR A 107 -8.91 27.95 9.91
CA THR A 107 -7.62 27.90 10.62
C THR A 107 -6.51 28.34 9.65
N ASN A 108 -5.84 29.44 10.01
CA ASN A 108 -4.68 30.04 9.34
C ASN A 108 -3.53 29.06 9.15
#